data_AF-A0A3B0W1K1-F1
#
_entry.id   AF-A0A3B0W1K1-F1
#
_cell.length_a   1.000
_cell.length_b   1.000
_cell.length_c   1.000
_cell.angle_alpha   90.00
_cell.angle_beta   90.00
_cell.angle_gamma   90.00
#
_symmetry.space_group_name_H-M   'P 1'
#
loop_
_entity.id
_entity.type
_entity.pdbx_description
1 polymer ?
#
loop_
_entity_poly.entity_id
_entity_poly.type
_entity_poly.pdbx_seq_one_letter_code
_entity_poly.pdbx_strand_id
1 'polypeptide(L)'
;MTEVNVELWKQANAVYVKLMDLTVSDALNQLSGMDHLDDELKSVILTLISSGNQPSQYFKQHISANFQLEELSPSEFKIGDHIDGYELLEELGVGGMARVYKATKIDADSQKP
;
A
#
# COMPACT_ATOMS: atom_id res chain seq x y z
N MET A 1 8.26 -6.68 -40.22
CA MET A 1 8.98 -6.91 -38.94
C MET A 1 8.49 -5.98 -37.81
N THR A 2 7.33 -5.34 -37.94
CA THR A 2 6.81 -4.35 -36.96
C THR A 2 5.63 -4.88 -36.14
N GLU A 3 4.84 -5.81 -36.68
CA GLU A 3 3.65 -6.36 -36.00
C GLU A 3 3.98 -7.26 -34.80
N VAL A 4 5.03 -8.09 -34.90
CA VAL A 4 5.53 -8.94 -33.80
C VAL A 4 5.88 -8.10 -32.57
N ASN A 5 6.40 -6.89 -32.78
CA ASN A 5 6.77 -5.99 -31.70
C ASN A 5 5.53 -5.43 -31.00
N VAL A 6 4.48 -5.05 -31.76
CA VAL A 6 3.25 -4.46 -31.20
C VAL A 6 2.46 -5.48 -30.38
N GLU A 7 2.38 -6.73 -30.81
CA GLU A 7 1.69 -7.79 -30.05
C GLU A 7 2.43 -8.11 -28.75
N LEU A 8 3.76 -8.16 -28.79
CA LEU A 8 4.61 -8.38 -27.62
C LEU A 8 4.45 -7.25 -26.60
N TRP A 9 4.42 -5.99 -27.05
CA TRP A 9 4.13 -4.83 -26.18
C TRP A 9 2.73 -4.86 -25.58
N LYS A 10 1.71 -5.28 -26.34
CA LYS A 10 0.34 -5.42 -25.80
C LYS A 10 0.27 -6.48 -24.72
N GLN A 11 0.91 -7.63 -24.92
CA GLN A 11 0.97 -8.70 -23.93
C GLN A 11 1.75 -8.25 -22.68
N ALA A 12 2.89 -7.60 -22.86
CA ALA A 12 3.69 -7.07 -21.76
C ALA A 12 2.90 -6.06 -20.94
N ASN A 13 2.16 -5.16 -21.58
CA ASN A 13 1.34 -4.16 -20.91
C ASN A 13 0.16 -4.80 -20.15
N ALA A 14 -0.47 -5.84 -20.72
CA ALA A 14 -1.55 -6.56 -20.04
C ALA A 14 -1.07 -7.27 -18.76
N VAL A 15 0.16 -7.79 -18.76
CA VAL A 15 0.78 -8.37 -17.57
C VAL A 15 1.22 -7.27 -16.60
N TYR A 16 1.84 -6.21 -17.10
CA TYR A 16 2.26 -5.05 -16.30
C TYR A 16 1.10 -4.40 -15.52
N VAL A 17 -0.06 -4.21 -16.16
CA VAL A 17 -1.27 -3.67 -15.49
C VAL A 17 -1.71 -4.55 -14.32
N LYS A 18 -1.61 -5.89 -14.44
CA LYS A 18 -1.94 -6.82 -13.35
C LYS A 18 -0.93 -6.75 -12.19
N LEU A 19 0.29 -6.35 -12.48
CA LEU A 19 1.39 -6.21 -11.51
C LEU A 19 1.47 -4.79 -10.92
N MET A 20 0.68 -3.84 -11.42
CA MET A 20 0.77 -2.42 -11.06
C MET A 20 0.31 -2.14 -9.62
N ASP A 21 -0.62 -2.94 -9.11
CA ASP A 21 -1.14 -2.81 -7.73
C ASP A 21 -0.22 -3.48 -6.69
N LEU A 22 0.81 -4.21 -7.13
CA LEU A 22 1.78 -4.87 -6.27
C LEU A 22 2.99 -3.98 -6.01
N THR A 23 3.68 -4.23 -4.89
CA THR A 23 4.98 -3.60 -4.68
C THR A 23 5.97 -4.11 -5.73
N VAL A 24 7.00 -3.34 -6.06
CA VAL A 24 7.99 -3.76 -7.08
C VAL A 24 8.69 -5.07 -6.71
N SER A 25 8.95 -5.31 -5.42
CA SER A 25 9.49 -6.60 -4.97
C SER A 25 8.52 -7.75 -5.22
N ASP A 26 7.23 -7.55 -4.97
CA ASP A 26 6.21 -8.57 -5.20
C ASP A 26 5.96 -8.81 -6.69
N ALA A 27 5.96 -7.75 -7.50
CA ALA A 27 5.85 -7.83 -8.95
C ALA A 27 7.04 -8.58 -9.58
N LEU A 28 8.26 -8.34 -9.11
CA LEU A 28 9.46 -9.05 -9.56
C LEU A 28 9.45 -10.53 -9.14
N ASN A 29 9.04 -10.82 -7.90
CA ASN A 29 8.89 -12.20 -7.43
C ASN A 29 7.83 -12.95 -8.24
N GLN A 30 6.68 -12.33 -8.50
CA GLN A 30 5.60 -12.93 -9.28
C GLN A 30 5.99 -13.11 -10.75
N LEU A 31 6.74 -12.18 -11.34
CA LEU A 31 7.30 -12.32 -12.68
C LEU A 31 8.32 -13.47 -12.77
N SER A 32 9.16 -13.64 -11.75
CA SER A 32 10.15 -14.72 -11.70
C SER A 32 9.53 -16.11 -11.57
N GLY A 33 8.35 -16.22 -10.94
CA GLY A 33 7.59 -17.48 -10.81
C GLY A 33 6.70 -17.82 -12.01
N MET A 34 6.63 -16.98 -13.04
CA MET A 34 5.86 -17.26 -14.26
C MET A 34 6.71 -18.01 -15.28
N ASP A 35 6.72 -19.34 -15.20
CA ASP A 35 7.45 -20.24 -16.12
C ASP A 35 6.88 -20.25 -17.55
N HIS A 36 5.69 -19.69 -17.76
CA HIS A 36 5.00 -19.65 -19.06
C HIS A 36 5.31 -18.41 -19.90
N LEU A 37 6.09 -17.45 -19.37
CA LEU A 37 6.47 -16.24 -20.08
C LEU A 37 7.84 -16.43 -20.72
N ASP A 38 7.91 -16.15 -22.02
CA ASP A 38 9.16 -16.12 -22.79
C ASP A 38 10.13 -15.07 -22.23
N ASP A 39 11.43 -15.31 -22.35
CA ASP A 39 12.49 -14.48 -21.77
C ASP A 39 12.47 -13.05 -22.35
N GLU A 40 12.08 -12.93 -23.63
CA GLU A 40 11.91 -11.63 -24.30
C GLU A 40 10.75 -10.82 -23.67
N LEU A 41 9.64 -11.48 -23.33
CA LEU A 41 8.49 -10.84 -22.71
C LEU A 41 8.77 -10.44 -21.26
N LYS A 42 9.50 -11.28 -20.51
CA LYS A 42 9.97 -10.96 -19.15
C LYS A 42 10.87 -9.72 -19.14
N SER A 43 11.79 -9.60 -20.09
CA SER A 43 12.69 -8.45 -20.22
C SER A 43 11.92 -7.14 -20.46
N VAL A 44 10.90 -7.17 -21.33
CA VAL A 44 10.06 -5.99 -21.60
C VAL A 44 9.23 -5.61 -20.36
N ILE A 45 8.67 -6.58 -19.65
CA ILE A 45 7.93 -6.33 -18.39
C ILE A 45 8.85 -5.76 -17.31
N LEU A 46 10.07 -6.29 -17.17
CA LEU A 46 11.08 -5.79 -16.23
C LEU A 46 11.46 -4.33 -16.54
N THR A 47 11.60 -4.00 -17.83
CA THR A 47 11.86 -2.64 -18.30
C THR A 47 10.68 -1.71 -17.98
N LEU A 48 9.44 -2.18 -18.13
CA LEU A 48 8.24 -1.42 -17.78
C LEU A 48 8.11 -1.17 -16.27
N ILE A 49 8.36 -2.20 -15.45
CA ILE A 49 8.35 -2.08 -13.97
C ILE A 49 9.41 -1.10 -13.49
N SER A 50 10.64 -1.19 -14.02
CA SER A 50 11.73 -0.27 -13.64
C SER A 50 11.48 1.17 -14.11
N SER A 51 10.94 1.35 -15.32
CA SER A 51 10.65 2.69 -15.87
C SER A 51 9.44 3.36 -15.20
N GLY A 52 8.38 2.61 -14.90
CA GLY A 52 7.20 3.12 -14.20
C GLY A 52 7.48 3.51 -12.75
N ASN A 53 8.48 2.89 -12.12
CA ASN A 53 8.86 3.13 -10.73
C ASN A 53 10.04 4.10 -10.56
N GLN A 54 10.61 4.66 -11.64
CA GLN A 54 11.72 5.62 -11.53
C GLN A 54 11.37 6.90 -10.76
N PRO A 55 10.22 7.56 -10.98
CA PRO A 55 9.87 8.80 -10.28
C PRO A 55 9.65 8.58 -8.77
N SER A 56 8.99 7.48 -8.41
CA SER A 56 8.71 7.10 -7.02
C SER A 56 9.97 6.68 -6.27
N GLN A 57 10.91 6.00 -6.93
CA GLN A 57 12.22 5.66 -6.36
C GLN A 57 13.09 6.91 -6.18
N TYR A 58 13.10 7.83 -7.14
CA TYR A 58 13.82 9.10 -6.98
C TYR A 58 13.28 9.90 -5.80
N PHE A 59 11.95 10.00 -5.66
CA PHE A 59 11.33 10.65 -4.51
C PHE A 59 11.67 9.93 -3.19
N LYS A 60 11.59 8.60 -3.15
CA LYS A 60 11.99 7.81 -1.98
C LYS A 60 13.47 7.97 -1.63
N GLN A 61 14.37 8.01 -2.60
CA GLN A 61 15.81 8.06 -2.31
C GLN A 61 16.31 9.46 -1.99
N HIS A 62 15.74 10.50 -2.62
CA HIS A 62 16.26 11.86 -2.53
C HIS A 62 15.41 12.82 -1.70
N ILE A 63 14.12 12.52 -1.48
CA ILE A 63 13.18 13.44 -0.81
C ILE A 63 12.61 12.83 0.48
N SER A 64 12.43 11.51 0.56
CA SER A 64 11.88 10.87 1.78
C SER A 64 12.73 11.04 3.05
N ALA A 65 14.04 11.30 2.92
CA ALA A 65 14.86 11.57 4.11
C ALA A 65 14.41 12.86 4.84
N ASN A 66 13.84 13.83 4.10
CA ASN A 66 13.33 15.09 4.65
C ASN A 66 11.86 15.04 5.04
N PHE A 67 11.11 14.10 4.45
CA PHE A 67 9.75 13.78 4.84
C PHE A 67 9.80 12.44 5.54
N GLN A 68 10.03 12.42 6.85
CA GLN A 68 9.90 11.24 7.70
C GLN A 68 8.46 10.68 7.56
N LEU A 69 8.20 10.03 6.44
CA LEU A 69 7.24 8.98 6.24
C LEU A 69 7.91 7.75 6.86
N GLU A 70 8.25 7.84 8.15
CA GLU A 70 8.02 6.68 9.00
C GLU A 70 6.59 6.30 8.65
N GLU A 71 6.40 5.08 8.15
CA GLU A 71 5.08 4.51 7.95
C GLU A 71 4.27 4.99 9.13
N LEU A 72 3.31 5.90 8.88
CA LEU A 72 2.35 6.33 9.87
C LEU A 72 1.60 5.05 10.13
N SER A 73 2.18 4.23 11.00
CA SER A 73 1.59 3.06 11.58
C SER A 73 0.37 3.70 12.21
N PRO A 74 -0.83 3.54 11.62
CA PRO A 74 -2.00 4.11 12.25
C PRO A 74 -1.92 3.55 13.65
N SER A 75 -1.79 4.42 14.65
CA SER A 75 -1.81 3.99 16.05
C SER A 75 -3.15 3.30 16.18
N GLU A 76 -3.13 1.98 16.08
CA GLU A 76 -4.33 1.21 15.84
C GLU A 76 -4.96 1.08 17.19
N PHE A 77 -5.82 2.05 17.50
CA PHE A 77 -6.53 2.10 18.77
C PHE A 77 -7.31 0.80 18.95
N LYS A 78 -7.14 0.19 20.11
CA LYS A 78 -7.77 -1.07 20.46
C LYS A 78 -8.83 -0.86 21.52
N ILE A 79 -9.81 -1.77 21.53
CA ILE A 79 -10.75 -1.88 22.64
C ILE A 79 -9.94 -2.17 23.91
N GLY A 80 -10.21 -1.42 24.98
CA GLY A 80 -9.45 -1.41 26.23
C GLY A 80 -8.37 -0.33 26.31
N ASP A 81 -8.07 0.38 25.22
CA ASP A 81 -7.12 1.49 25.29
C ASP A 81 -7.69 2.66 26.11
N HIS A 82 -6.80 3.31 26.86
CA HIS A 82 -7.11 4.51 27.64
C HIS A 82 -6.58 5.76 26.94
N ILE A 83 -7.48 6.66 26.54
CA ILE A 83 -7.16 7.88 25.80
C ILE A 83 -7.81 9.07 26.51
N ASP A 84 -7.00 10.02 27.00
CA ASP A 84 -7.46 11.26 27.65
C ASP A 84 -8.58 11.08 28.70
N GLY A 85 -8.44 10.04 29.53
CA GLY A 85 -9.42 9.72 30.59
C GLY A 85 -10.66 8.98 30.12
N TYR A 86 -10.64 8.42 28.91
CA TYR A 86 -11.66 7.54 28.36
C TYR A 86 -11.10 6.15 28.09
N GLU A 87 -11.89 5.11 28.35
CA GLU A 87 -11.60 3.73 27.95
C GLU A 87 -12.45 3.36 26.73
N LEU A 88 -11.81 2.84 25.68
CA LEU A 88 -12.50 2.37 24.47
C LEU A 88 -13.19 1.02 24.73
N LEU A 89 -14.50 0.95 24.51
CA LEU A 89 -15.31 -0.24 24.79
C LEU A 89 -15.62 -1.07 23.54
N GLU A 90 -15.89 -0.40 22.42
CA GLU A 90 -16.36 -1.06 21.20
C GLU A 90 -16.09 -0.17 19.98
N GLU A 91 -15.77 -0.79 18.84
CA GLU A 91 -15.69 -0.10 17.55
C GLU A 91 -17.10 -0.01 16.94
N LEU A 92 -17.57 1.20 16.66
CA LEU A 92 -18.89 1.45 16.06
C LEU A 92 -18.85 1.48 14.53
N GLY A 93 -17.67 1.71 13.94
CA GLY A 93 -17.48 1.63 12.50
C GLY A 93 -16.21 2.32 11.99
N VAL A 94 -15.89 2.00 10.73
CA VAL A 94 -14.74 2.53 9.98
C VAL A 94 -15.23 3.28 8.74
N GLY A 95 -14.71 4.50 8.55
CA GLY A 95 -14.79 5.26 7.31
C GLY A 95 -13.41 5.38 6.65
N GLY A 96 -13.35 5.93 5.44
CA GLY A 96 -12.11 5.94 4.64
C GLY A 96 -10.86 6.51 5.31
N MET A 97 -11.01 7.41 6.29
CA MET A 97 -9.89 8.02 7.03
C MET A 97 -10.07 8.00 8.55
N ALA A 98 -11.12 7.36 9.08
CA ALA A 98 -11.45 7.45 10.51
C ALA A 98 -12.08 6.18 11.06
N ARG A 99 -11.88 5.91 12.34
CA ARG A 99 -12.62 4.89 13.12
C ARG A 99 -13.36 5.56 14.26
N VAL A 100 -14.58 5.09 14.54
CA VAL A 100 -15.42 5.60 15.61
C VAL A 100 -15.52 4.53 16.69
N TYR A 101 -15.27 4.91 17.94
CA TYR A 101 -15.37 4.02 19.08
C TYR A 101 -16.42 4.54 20.07
N LYS A 102 -17.10 3.60 20.73
CA LYS A 102 -17.83 3.84 21.95
C LYS A 102 -16.82 3.83 23.10
N ALA A 103 -16.85 4.84 23.95
CA ALA A 103 -15.92 4.96 25.08
C ALA A 103 -16.66 5.33 26.38
N THR A 104 -16.06 4.99 27.52
CA THR A 104 -16.53 5.41 28.85
C THR A 104 -15.51 6.33 29.51
N LYS A 105 -15.97 7.36 30.23
CA LYS A 105 -15.08 8.23 30.99
C LYS A 105 -14.68 7.54 32.29
N ILE A 106 -13.38 7.45 32.57
CA ILE A 106 -12.82 6.74 33.73
C ILE A 106 -13.12 7.51 35.03
N ASP A 107 -12.99 8.84 35.01
CA ASP A 107 -13.30 9.72 36.13
C ASP A 107 -14.59 10.51 35.87
N ALA A 108 -15.72 9.79 35.88
CA ALA A 108 -17.03 10.43 35.94
C ALA A 108 -17.29 10.89 37.38
N ASP A 109 -16.84 12.09 37.74
CA ASP A 109 -17.38 12.80 38.90
C ASP A 109 -18.89 12.94 38.70
N SER A 110 -19.63 12.05 39.35
CA SER A 110 -21.07 12.05 39.35
C SER A 110 -21.52 13.31 40.10
N GLN A 111 -21.91 14.36 39.37
CA GLN A 111 -22.67 15.44 39.98
C GLN A 111 -24.02 14.86 40.38
N LYS A 112 -24.15 14.55 41.68
CA LYS A 112 -25.42 14.16 42.30
C LYS A 112 -26.49 15.22 42.00
N PRO A 113 -27.74 14.81 41.72
CA PRO A 113 -28.88 15.72 41.71
C PRO A 113 -29.19 16.27 43.11
#